data_AF-A0A0M1P409-F1
#
_entry.id   AF-A0A0M1P409-F1
#
_cell.length_a   1.000
_cell.length_b   1.000
_cell.length_c   1.000
_cell.angle_alpha   90.00
_cell.angle_beta   90.00
_cell.angle_gamma   90.00
#
_symmetry.space_group_name_H-M   'P 1'
#
loop_
_entity.id
_entity.type
_entity.pdbx_description
1 polymer ?
#
loop_
_entity_poly.entity_id
_entity_poly.type
_entity_poly.pdbx_seq_one_letter_code
_entity_poly.pdbx_strand_id
1 'polypeptide(L)'
;MNLQYVKHYLRVDYDEDDLLITGFIAGAKEYLRGAGVPDQQDNELYNIVVLMLVALFYENREVTDKDIKIPTVIQNFIVQLSVQSGVTP
;
A
#
# COMPACT_ATOMS: atom_id res chain seq x y z
N MET A 1 -2.44 10.26 -2.81
CA MET A 1 -3.37 9.11 -2.96
C MET A 1 -4.77 9.53 -2.58
N ASN A 2 -5.74 9.40 -3.49
CA ASN A 2 -7.13 9.82 -3.30
C ASN A 2 -8.02 8.62 -2.95
N LEU A 3 -8.92 8.75 -1.96
CA LEU A 3 -9.79 7.65 -1.50
C LEU A 3 -10.67 7.07 -2.62
N GLN A 4 -11.31 7.92 -3.43
CA GLN A 4 -12.19 7.47 -4.51
C GLN A 4 -11.44 6.66 -5.57
N TYR A 5 -10.21 7.05 -5.88
CA TYR A 5 -9.34 6.30 -6.78
C TYR A 5 -9.01 4.90 -6.22
N VAL A 6 -8.71 4.81 -4.92
CA VAL A 6 -8.46 3.52 -4.25
C VAL A 6 -9.73 2.66 -4.23
N LYS A 7 -10.90 3.24 -3.91
CA LYS A 7 -12.19 2.55 -3.96
C LYS A 7 -12.47 1.96 -5.35
N HIS A 8 -12.22 2.73 -6.41
CA HIS A 8 -12.34 2.25 -7.79
C HIS A 8 -11.40 1.08 -8.08
N TYR A 9 -10.15 1.14 -7.61
CA TYR A 9 -9.19 0.03 -7.74
C TYR A 9 -9.66 -1.23 -7.01
N LEU A 10 -10.21 -1.09 -5.80
CA LEU A 10 -10.75 -2.18 -4.98
C LEU A 10 -12.14 -2.68 -5.45
N ARG A 11 -12.78 -1.97 -6.39
CA ARG A 11 -14.18 -2.20 -6.81
C ARG A 11 -15.18 -2.07 -5.65
N VAL A 12 -14.95 -1.10 -4.77
CA VAL A 12 -15.85 -0.75 -3.66
C VAL A 12 -16.67 0.48 -4.06
N ASP A 13 -17.99 0.33 -4.10
CA ASP A 13 -18.95 1.35 -4.54
C ASP A 13 -19.82 1.92 -3.39
N TYR A 14 -19.52 1.51 -2.15
CA TYR A 14 -20.23 1.89 -0.93
C TYR A 14 -19.31 2.60 0.07
N ASP A 15 -19.86 3.36 1.00
CA ASP A 15 -19.11 4.33 1.83
C ASP A 15 -18.78 3.80 3.24
N GLU A 16 -19.37 2.69 3.66
CA GLU A 16 -19.18 2.07 4.98
C GLU A 16 -17.71 1.73 5.26
N ASP A 17 -16.95 1.41 4.20
CA ASP A 17 -15.53 1.05 4.30
C ASP A 17 -14.59 2.25 4.13
N ASP A 18 -15.08 3.48 3.95
CA ASP A 18 -14.24 4.66 3.71
C ASP A 18 -13.19 4.88 4.81
N LEU A 19 -13.60 4.73 6.07
CA LEU A 19 -12.71 4.86 7.21
C LEU A 19 -11.65 3.75 7.23
N LEU A 20 -12.07 2.53 6.92
CA LEU A 20 -11.19 1.36 6.88
C LEU A 20 -10.14 1.49 5.76
N ILE A 21 -10.58 1.82 4.55
CA ILE A 21 -9.72 2.02 3.38
C ILE A 21 -8.76 3.18 3.62
N THR A 22 -9.22 4.28 4.24
CA THR A 22 -8.35 5.40 4.63
C THR A 22 -7.26 4.94 5.60
N GLY A 23 -7.61 4.10 6.58
CA GLY A 23 -6.66 3.46 7.49
C GLY A 23 -5.63 2.60 6.76
N PHE A 24 -6.05 1.79 5.78
CA PHE A 24 -5.13 0.98 4.98
C PHE A 24 -4.20 1.82 4.11
N ILE A 25 -4.67 2.93 3.54
CA ILE A 25 -3.81 3.86 2.79
C ILE A 25 -2.72 4.42 3.71
N ALA A 26 -3.08 4.86 4.92
CA ALA A 26 -2.11 5.37 5.90
C ALA A 26 -1.11 4.28 6.31
N GLY A 27 -1.60 3.08 6.65
CA GLY A 27 -0.75 1.95 7.04
C GLY A 27 0.21 1.49 5.93
N ALA A 28 -0.25 1.47 4.67
CA ALA A 28 0.60 1.15 3.53
C ALA A 28 1.75 2.16 3.36
N LYS A 29 1.46 3.46 3.51
CA LYS A 29 2.49 4.50 3.45
C LYS A 29 3.48 4.42 4.60
N GLU A 30 3.01 4.11 5.81
CA GLU A 30 3.85 3.93 6.99
C GLU A 30 4.75 2.70 6.84
N TYR A 31 4.21 1.59 6.31
CA TYR A 31 4.98 0.40 5.98
C TYR A 31 6.12 0.71 5.01
N LEU A 32 5.83 1.44 3.92
CA LEU A 32 6.84 1.86 2.94
C LEU A 32 7.92 2.74 3.56
N ARG A 33 7.53 3.69 4.43
CA ARG A 33 8.48 4.52 5.17
C ARG A 33 9.39 3.68 6.06
N GLY A 34 8.83 2.71 6.78
CA GLY A 34 9.61 1.74 7.59
C GLY A 34 10.55 0.87 6.76
N ALA A 35 10.23 0.62 5.50
CA ALA A 35 11.05 -0.09 4.54
C ALA A 35 12.10 0.80 3.81
N GLY A 36 12.28 2.05 4.23
CA GLY A 36 13.25 2.97 3.64
C GLY A 36 12.77 3.66 2.36
N VAL A 37 11.48 3.60 2.05
CA VAL A 37 10.86 4.31 0.92
C VAL A 37 10.13 5.56 1.46
N PRO A 38 10.70 6.77 1.32
CA PRO A 38 10.01 8.00 1.74
C PRO A 38 8.72 8.22 0.94
N ASP A 39 7.85 9.12 1.41
CA ASP A 39 6.64 9.46 0.66
C ASP A 39 7.03 10.12 -0.67
N GLN A 40 6.64 9.49 -1.78
CA GLN A 40 6.96 9.90 -3.15
C GLN A 40 5.67 9.94 -3.98
N GLN A 41 4.73 10.81 -3.61
CA GLN A 41 3.41 10.86 -4.23
C GLN A 41 3.44 11.16 -5.74
N ASP A 42 4.50 11.79 -6.23
CA ASP A 42 4.73 12.08 -7.66
C ASP A 42 5.31 10.87 -8.42
N ASN A 43 5.69 9.79 -7.73
CA ASN A 43 6.22 8.57 -8.34
C ASN A 43 5.07 7.57 -8.57
N GLU A 44 4.80 7.26 -9.83
CA GLU A 44 3.71 6.34 -10.19
C GLU A 44 3.95 4.91 -9.68
N LEU A 45 5.20 4.45 -9.61
CA LEU A 45 5.50 3.13 -9.05
C LEU A 45 5.22 3.10 -7.54
N TYR A 46 5.53 4.19 -6.82
CA TYR A 46 5.16 4.33 -5.40
C TYR A 46 3.64 4.25 -5.23
N ASN A 47 2.89 4.98 -6.06
CA ASN A 47 1.42 4.96 -6.01
C ASN A 47 0.85 3.55 -6.29
N ILE A 48 1.39 2.84 -7.28
CA ILE A 48 1.00 1.45 -7.57
C ILE A 48 1.29 0.53 -6.38
N VAL A 49 2.46 0.64 -5.75
CA VAL A 49 2.81 -0.19 -4.59
C VAL A 49 1.87 0.09 -3.41
N VAL A 50 1.50 1.36 -3.17
CA VAL A 50 0.49 1.71 -2.16
C VAL A 50 -0.85 1.03 -2.48
N LEU A 51 -1.32 1.06 -3.73
CA LEU A 51 -2.56 0.38 -4.12
C LEU A 51 -2.51 -1.13 -3.89
N MET A 52 -1.39 -1.77 -4.25
CA MET A 52 -1.21 -3.22 -4.07
C MET A 52 -1.22 -3.60 -2.59
N LEU A 53 -0.58 -2.81 -1.72
CA LEU A 53 -0.61 -3.03 -0.27
C LEU A 53 -2.00 -2.81 0.31
N VAL A 54 -2.71 -1.75 -0.11
CA VAL A 54 -4.08 -1.51 0.34
C VAL A 54 -5.01 -2.64 -0.06
N ALA A 55 -4.91 -3.16 -1.28
CA ALA A 55 -5.69 -4.33 -1.70
C ALA A 55 -5.34 -5.57 -0.88
N LEU A 56 -4.04 -5.83 -0.64
CA LEU A 56 -3.62 -6.93 0.23
C LEU A 56 -4.27 -6.83 1.63
N PHE A 57 -4.26 -5.65 2.25
CA PHE A 57 -4.85 -5.46 3.56
C PHE A 57 -6.38 -5.58 3.53
N TYR A 58 -7.02 -4.99 2.52
CA TYR A 58 -8.47 -4.99 2.38
C TYR A 58 -9.05 -6.39 2.10
N GLU A 59 -8.39 -7.16 1.23
CA GLU A 59 -8.77 -8.54 0.90
C GLU A 59 -8.57 -9.49 2.09
N ASN A 60 -7.63 -9.18 2.99
CA ASN A 60 -7.31 -9.99 4.16
C ASN A 60 -7.84 -9.39 5.48
N ARG A 61 -8.77 -8.42 5.41
CA ARG A 61 -9.26 -7.67 6.59
C ARG A 61 -9.94 -8.51 7.67
N GLU A 62 -10.43 -9.71 7.31
CA GLU A 62 -11.12 -10.63 8.22
C GLU A 62 -10.20 -11.75 8.76
N VAL A 63 -8.93 -11.76 8.37
CA VAL A 63 -8.00 -12.84 8.70
C VAL A 63 -7.44 -12.63 10.12
N THR A 64 -7.87 -13.47 11.06
CA THR A 64 -7.43 -13.41 12.47
C THR A 64 -6.25 -14.33 12.80
N ASP A 65 -5.98 -15.36 11.98
CA ASP A 65 -5.05 -16.47 12.31
C ASP A 65 -4.02 -16.82 11.21
N LYS A 66 -3.81 -15.98 10.19
CA LYS A 66 -2.76 -16.23 9.16
C LYS A 66 -1.78 -15.09 9.02
N ASP A 67 -0.51 -15.46 8.91
CA ASP A 67 0.55 -14.57 8.45
C ASP A 67 0.19 -14.04 7.05
N ILE A 68 -0.23 -12.79 6.97
CA ILE A 68 -0.41 -12.09 5.69
C ILE A 68 0.99 -11.98 5.06
N LYS A 69 1.21 -12.72 3.97
CA LYS A 69 2.48 -12.67 3.23
C LYS A 69 2.39 -11.61 2.16
N ILE A 70 3.36 -10.69 2.17
CA ILE A 70 3.51 -9.73 1.09
C ILE A 70 4.03 -10.46 -0.16
N PRO A 71 3.32 -10.42 -1.30
CA PRO A 71 3.76 -11.02 -2.55
C PRO A 71 5.16 -10.54 -2.96
N THR A 72 5.99 -11.44 -3.49
CA THR A 72 7.38 -11.15 -3.92
C THR A 72 7.47 -9.97 -4.88
N VAL A 73 6.47 -9.80 -5.76
CA VAL A 73 6.43 -8.66 -6.70
C VAL A 73 6.37 -7.32 -5.97
N ILE A 74 5.58 -7.22 -4.89
CA ILE A 74 5.51 -6.00 -4.07
C ILE A 74 6.86 -5.76 -3.40
N GLN A 75 7.48 -6.81 -2.85
CA GLN A 75 8.80 -6.71 -2.21
C GLN A 75 9.86 -6.19 -3.19
N ASN A 76 9.88 -6.70 -4.42
CA ASN A 76 10.83 -6.26 -5.45
C ASN A 76 10.66 -4.77 -5.78
N PHE A 77 9.42 -4.28 -5.87
CA PHE A 77 9.17 -2.86 -6.11
C PHE A 77 9.57 -1.99 -4.92
N ILE A 78 9.35 -2.45 -3.69
CA ILE A 78 9.81 -1.74 -2.48
C ILE A 78 11.33 -1.62 -2.48
N VAL A 79 12.06 -2.70 -2.78
CA VAL A 79 13.53 -2.68 -2.89
C VAL A 79 13.98 -1.74 -4.00
N GLN A 80 13.34 -1.77 -5.16
CA GLN A 80 13.67 -0.85 -6.26
C GLN A 80 13.45 0.60 -5.85
N LEU A 81 12.33 0.91 -5.21
CA LEU A 81 12.01 2.25 -4.72
C LEU A 81 13.00 2.70 -3.65
N SER A 82 13.38 1.86 -2.69
CA SER A 82 14.30 2.24 -1.62
C SER A 82 15.69 2.57 -2.18
N VAL A 83 16.18 1.80 -3.15
CA VAL A 83 17.45 2.06 -3.84
C VAL A 83 17.40 3.38 -4.62
N GLN A 84 16.30 3.66 -5.34
CA GLN A 84 16.12 4.91 -6.09
C GLN A 84 16.00 6.14 -5.20
N SER A 85 15.57 5.96 -3.94
CA SER A 85 15.35 7.04 -2.97
C SER A 85 16.65 7.59 -2.36
N GLY A 86 17.81 7.02 -2.70
CA GLY A 86 19.10 7.48 -2.19
C GLY A 86 19.34 7.19 -0.71
N VAL A 87 18.56 6.31 -0.09
CA VAL A 87 18.88 5.77 1.23
C VAL A 87 19.94 4.69 1.04
N THR A 88 21.20 5.12 0.92
CA THR A 88 22.33 4.23 1.16
C THR A 88 22.26 3.69 2.58
N PRO A 89 22.50 2.38 2.80
CA PRO A 89 22.61 1.82 4.15
C PRO A 89 23.73 2.47 4.96
#